data_AF-A0A3N2KGT3-F1
#
_entry.id   AF-A0A3N2KGT3-F1
#
_cell.length_a   1.000
_cell.length_b   1.000
_cell.length_c   1.000
_cell.angle_alpha   90.00
_cell.angle_beta   90.00
_cell.angle_gamma   90.00
#
_symmetry.space_group_name_H-M   'P 1'
#
loop_
_entity.id
_entity.type
_entity.pdbx_description
1 polymer ?
#
loop_
_entity_poly.entity_id
_entity_poly.type
_entity_poly.pdbx_seq_one_letter_code
_entity_poly.pdbx_strand_id
1 'polypeptide(L)'
;MDCSSLKKLIECKDGNITVMYKSPRCLRDRFYLVYMIVFGDGSYYIGKSNVGYQRMQFHCKTKLGKVKDNYLPKLASAFKKNDDFSIYSLSEINSKDEPDENDFLAVFQPPLNTNLCQQSKPYGNGRIKAVQIFNKINNKQ
;
A
#
# COMPACT_ATOMS: atom_id res chain seq x y z
N MET A 1 -3.68 13.36 3.20
CA MET A 1 -4.22 12.56 2.07
C MET A 1 -5.49 11.88 2.55
N ASP A 2 -6.65 12.12 1.92
CA ASP A 2 -7.91 11.47 2.30
C ASP A 2 -8.12 10.17 1.50
N CYS A 3 -7.84 9.03 2.14
CA CYS A 3 -8.03 7.70 1.56
C CYS A 3 -9.36 7.04 1.95
N SER A 4 -10.34 7.81 2.47
CA SER A 4 -11.65 7.30 2.92
C SER A 4 -12.42 6.49 1.87
N SER A 5 -12.21 6.77 0.58
CA SER A 5 -12.85 6.05 -0.52
C SER A 5 -12.21 4.70 -0.84
N LEU A 6 -11.06 4.39 -0.23
CA LEU A 6 -10.34 3.14 -0.46
C LEU A 6 -10.71 2.10 0.57
N LYS A 7 -10.62 0.83 0.17
CA LYS A 7 -10.78 -0.29 1.10
C LYS A 7 -9.60 -0.33 2.06
N LYS A 8 -9.82 0.09 3.31
CA LYS A 8 -8.86 -0.03 4.40
C LYS A 8 -8.69 -1.51 4.79
N LEU A 9 -7.44 -1.95 4.89
CA LEU A 9 -7.07 -3.35 5.17
C LEU A 9 -6.52 -3.51 6.58
N ILE A 10 -5.68 -2.56 7.01
CA ILE A 10 -5.09 -2.47 8.35
C ILE A 10 -5.14 -1.02 8.80
N GLU A 11 -5.35 -0.83 10.10
CA GLU A 11 -5.19 0.43 10.80
C GLU A 11 -4.24 0.23 11.98
N CYS A 12 -3.34 1.17 12.19
CA CYS A 12 -2.56 1.31 13.40
C CYS A 12 -2.84 2.71 13.94
N LYS A 13 -3.32 2.77 15.18
CA LYS A 13 -3.63 4.02 15.87
C LYS A 13 -3.10 3.95 17.30
N ASP A 14 -2.35 4.96 17.72
CA ASP A 14 -1.68 5.01 19.02
C ASP A 14 -0.86 3.71 19.26
N GLY A 15 -0.20 3.21 18.21
CA GLY A 15 0.57 1.95 18.23
C GLY A 15 -0.27 0.66 18.24
N ASN A 16 -1.59 0.73 18.36
CA ASN A 16 -2.49 -0.43 18.36
C ASN A 16 -2.88 -0.84 16.94
N ILE A 17 -2.58 -2.08 16.56
CA ILE A 17 -2.82 -2.60 15.21
C ILE A 17 -4.15 -3.35 15.14
N THR A 18 -5.04 -2.90 14.26
CA THR A 18 -6.32 -3.53 13.92
C THR A 18 -6.29 -4.03 12.47
N VAL A 19 -6.53 -5.34 12.28
CA VAL A 19 -6.64 -5.95 10.95
C VAL A 19 -8.10 -5.97 10.54
N MET A 20 -8.46 -5.17 9.54
CA MET A 20 -9.84 -5.06 9.03
C MET A 20 -10.13 -6.13 7.97
N TYR A 21 -9.13 -6.45 7.14
CA TYR A 21 -9.29 -7.46 6.11
C TYR A 21 -9.10 -8.88 6.65
N LYS A 22 -10.19 -9.67 6.68
CA LYS A 22 -10.17 -11.09 7.03
C LYS A 22 -10.12 -11.93 5.76
N SER A 23 -8.94 -12.41 5.37
CA SER A 23 -8.80 -13.29 4.20
C SER A 23 -9.47 -14.66 4.44
N PRO A 24 -10.29 -15.16 3.50
CA PRO A 24 -10.68 -16.58 3.47
C PRO A 24 -9.43 -17.47 3.49
N ARG A 25 -9.47 -18.61 4.21
CA ARG A 25 -8.31 -19.51 4.37
C ARG A 25 -7.71 -19.93 3.01
N CYS A 26 -8.55 -20.19 2.02
CA CYS A 26 -8.15 -20.61 0.66
C CYS A 26 -7.39 -19.54 -0.15
N LEU A 27 -7.46 -18.26 0.25
CA LEU A 27 -6.82 -17.16 -0.47
C LEU A 27 -5.53 -16.68 0.21
N ARG A 28 -5.10 -17.31 1.31
CA ARG A 28 -3.91 -16.86 2.06
C ARG A 28 -2.59 -17.03 1.30
N ASP A 29 -2.54 -18.03 0.40
CA ASP A 29 -1.31 -18.38 -0.33
C ASP A 29 -1.20 -17.73 -1.70
N ARG A 30 -2.32 -17.19 -2.24
CA ARG A 30 -2.37 -16.41 -3.49
C ARG A 30 -3.30 -15.23 -3.31
N PHE A 31 -2.71 -14.15 -2.80
CA PHE A 31 -3.40 -12.90 -2.53
C PHE A 31 -2.63 -11.79 -3.25
N TYR A 32 -3.02 -11.54 -4.50
CA TYR A 32 -2.49 -10.43 -5.28
C TYR A 32 -3.10 -9.12 -4.77
N LEU A 33 -2.23 -8.15 -4.49
CA LEU A 33 -2.61 -6.85 -3.96
C LEU A 33 -1.62 -5.77 -4.39
N VAL A 34 -2.13 -4.69 -4.99
CA VAL A 34 -1.46 -3.38 -4.99
C VAL A 34 -2.05 -2.55 -3.86
N TYR A 35 -1.19 -2.00 -3.00
CA TYR A 35 -1.58 -1.33 -1.77
C TYR A 35 -0.81 -0.03 -1.55
N MET A 36 -1.40 0.83 -0.72
CA MET A 36 -0.80 2.05 -0.20
C MET A 36 -0.70 1.97 1.32
N ILE A 37 0.43 2.38 1.88
CA ILE A 37 0.59 2.64 3.32
C ILE A 37 0.65 4.15 3.51
N VAL A 38 -0.21 4.70 4.37
CA VAL A 38 -0.24 6.13 4.72
C VAL A 38 0.08 6.26 6.21
N PHE A 39 1.07 7.08 6.55
CA PHE A 39 1.50 7.35 7.92
C PHE A 39 0.86 8.62 8.49
N GLY A 40 0.86 8.76 9.82
CA GLY A 40 0.29 9.92 10.52
C GLY A 40 0.91 11.26 10.12
N ASP A 41 2.20 11.27 9.76
CA ASP A 41 2.92 12.44 9.22
C ASP A 41 2.56 12.79 7.76
N GLY A 42 1.65 12.04 7.13
CA GLY A 42 1.22 12.22 5.75
C GLY A 42 2.15 11.60 4.71
N SER A 43 3.29 11.02 5.11
CA SER A 43 4.13 10.25 4.20
C SER A 43 3.45 8.96 3.79
N TYR A 44 3.76 8.47 2.58
CA TYR A 44 3.13 7.25 2.07
C TYR A 44 4.05 6.44 1.16
N TYR A 45 3.72 5.16 1.06
CA TYR A 45 4.42 4.13 0.29
C TYR A 45 3.41 3.37 -0.55
N ILE A 46 3.80 2.96 -1.76
CA ILE A 46 3.00 2.06 -2.60
C ILE A 46 3.78 0.77 -2.82
N GLY A 47 3.08 -0.36 -2.69
CA GLY A 47 3.66 -1.69 -2.84
C GLY A 47 2.76 -2.63 -3.65
N LYS A 48 3.33 -3.64 -4.30
CA LYS A 48 2.60 -4.86 -4.71
C LYS A 48 3.06 -6.11 -4.00
N SER A 49 2.20 -7.13 -3.99
CA SER A 49 2.53 -8.46 -3.50
C SER A 49 1.59 -9.51 -4.06
N ASN A 50 2.13 -10.67 -4.45
CA ASN A 50 1.35 -11.87 -4.83
C ASN A 50 0.95 -12.70 -3.60
N VAL A 51 1.53 -12.37 -2.44
CA VAL A 51 1.27 -12.94 -1.11
C VAL A 51 0.92 -11.83 -0.12
N GLY A 52 0.07 -10.90 -0.52
CA GLY A 52 -0.18 -9.67 0.24
C GLY A 52 -0.70 -9.89 1.67
N TYR A 53 -1.34 -11.02 2.02
CA TYR A 53 -1.66 -11.32 3.43
C TYR A 53 -0.38 -11.47 4.27
N GLN A 54 0.59 -12.24 3.79
CA GLN A 54 1.89 -12.40 4.44
C GLN A 54 2.66 -11.07 4.47
N ARG A 55 2.58 -10.28 3.39
CA ARG A 55 3.20 -8.94 3.33
C ARG A 55 2.59 -7.96 4.32
N MET A 56 1.27 -7.96 4.49
CA MET A 56 0.57 -7.17 5.49
C MET A 56 1.01 -7.56 6.91
N GLN A 57 1.09 -8.87 7.20
CA GLN A 57 1.63 -9.35 8.48
C GLN A 57 3.09 -8.95 8.70
N PHE A 58 3.91 -8.95 7.65
CA PHE A 58 5.29 -8.49 7.71
C PHE A 58 5.36 -7.02 8.14
N HIS A 59 4.56 -6.13 7.54
CA HIS A 59 4.49 -4.72 7.92
C HIS A 59 4.09 -4.53 9.40
N CYS A 60 3.08 -5.25 9.87
CA CYS A 60 2.71 -5.23 11.29
C CYS A 60 3.86 -5.68 12.21
N LYS A 61 4.57 -6.75 11.83
CA LYS A 61 5.72 -7.24 12.59
C LYS A 61 6.87 -6.22 12.59
N THR A 62 7.09 -5.51 11.49
CA THR A 62 8.08 -4.44 11.38
C THR A 62 7.74 -3.27 12.31
N LYS A 63 6.49 -2.80 12.35
CA LYS A 63 6.07 -1.77 13.34
C LYS A 63 6.32 -2.22 14.77
N LEU A 64 6.01 -3.48 15.08
CA LEU A 64 6.23 -4.06 16.41
C LEU A 64 7.70 -4.38 16.73
N GLY A 65 8.66 -4.04 15.85
CA GLY A 65 10.08 -4.33 16.04
C GLY A 65 10.44 -5.81 16.02
N LYS A 66 9.52 -6.69 15.62
CA LYS A 66 9.71 -8.15 15.58
C LYS A 66 10.50 -8.62 14.37
N VAL A 67 10.56 -7.79 13.33
CA VAL A 67 11.30 -8.06 12.09
C VAL A 67 12.00 -6.77 11.65
N LYS A 68 13.23 -6.89 11.13
CA LYS A 68 13.94 -5.78 10.50
C LYS A 68 13.72 -5.84 8.98
N ASP A 69 13.19 -4.78 8.41
CA ASP A 69 13.14 -4.61 6.96
C ASP A 69 14.42 -3.89 6.50
N ASN A 70 15.37 -4.67 6.00
CA ASN A 70 16.64 -4.15 5.49
C ASN A 70 16.56 -3.72 4.01
N TYR A 71 15.45 -4.03 3.33
CA TYR A 71 15.31 -3.81 1.89
C TYR A 71 14.63 -2.47 1.58
N LEU A 72 13.80 -1.96 2.49
CA LEU A 72 13.09 -0.68 2.34
C LEU A 72 13.43 0.27 3.49
N PRO A 73 14.64 0.85 3.54
CA PRO A 73 15.12 1.62 4.69
C PRO A 73 14.27 2.88 4.98
N LYS A 74 13.74 3.55 3.95
CA LYS A 74 12.81 4.69 4.13
C LYS A 74 11.51 4.27 4.79
N LEU A 75 10.92 3.15 4.33
CA LEU A 75 9.70 2.61 4.90
C LEU A 75 9.91 2.13 6.34
N ALA A 76 11.01 1.42 6.60
CA ALA A 76 11.38 0.99 7.94
C ALA A 76 11.59 2.18 8.90
N SER A 77 12.17 3.28 8.42
CA SER A 77 12.30 4.53 9.19
C SER A 77 10.92 5.14 9.48
N ALA A 78 10.01 5.16 8.51
CA ALA A 78 8.66 5.68 8.70
C ALA A 78 7.88 4.91 9.78
N PHE A 79 7.96 3.57 9.79
CA PHE A 79 7.35 2.73 10.85
C PHE A 79 7.89 3.02 12.26
N LYS A 80 9.17 3.39 12.38
CA LYS A 80 9.77 3.75 13.68
C LYS A 80 9.34 5.13 14.16
N LYS A 81 9.12 6.07 13.24
CA LYS A 81 8.80 7.47 13.55
C LYS A 81 7.33 7.71 13.83
N ASN A 82 6.45 6.92 13.20
CA ASN A 82 5.01 7.14 13.23
C ASN A 82 4.32 6.06 14.06
N ASP A 83 3.51 6.47 15.03
CA ASP A 83 2.63 5.56 15.79
C ASP A 83 1.34 5.22 15.06
N ASP A 84 1.00 6.02 14.07
CA ASP A 84 -0.18 5.86 13.25
C ASP A 84 0.19 5.50 11.81
N PHE A 85 -0.47 4.47 11.28
CA PHE A 85 -0.47 4.20 9.84
C PHE A 85 -1.74 3.46 9.43
N SER A 86 -2.07 3.49 8.15
CA SER A 86 -3.13 2.68 7.56
C SER A 86 -2.69 2.07 6.25
N ILE A 87 -3.12 0.84 5.99
CA ILE A 87 -2.88 0.15 4.71
C ILE A 87 -4.19 0.09 3.95
N TYR A 88 -4.18 0.57 2.70
CA TYR A 88 -5.32 0.63 1.81
C TYR A 88 -5.09 -0.21 0.55
N SER A 89 -6.15 -0.81 0.03
CA SER A 89 -6.14 -1.47 -1.28
C SER A 89 -6.25 -0.42 -2.39
N LEU A 90 -5.31 -0.42 -3.35
CA LEU A 90 -5.38 0.38 -4.57
C LEU A 90 -5.98 -0.39 -5.75
N SER A 91 -5.98 -1.72 -5.65
CA SER A 91 -6.61 -2.61 -6.63
C SER A 91 -7.73 -3.41 -6.01
N GLU A 92 -8.53 -4.05 -6.85
CA GLU A 92 -9.33 -5.18 -6.39
C GLU A 92 -8.37 -6.32 -6.01
N ILE A 93 -8.70 -7.00 -4.92
CA ILE A 93 -7.94 -8.14 -4.42
C ILE A 93 -8.15 -9.31 -5.38
N ASN A 94 -7.06 -9.96 -5.80
CA ASN A 94 -7.11 -11.09 -6.75
C ASN A 94 -7.83 -10.78 -8.08
N SER A 95 -7.80 -9.52 -8.51
CA SER A 95 -8.32 -9.16 -9.83
C SER A 95 -7.51 -9.87 -10.91
N LYS A 96 -8.18 -10.44 -11.91
CA LYS A 96 -7.53 -10.98 -13.11
C LYS A 96 -6.86 -9.87 -13.93
N ASP A 97 -7.41 -8.67 -13.83
CA ASP A 97 -6.83 -7.46 -14.39
C ASP A 97 -5.85 -6.87 -13.36
N GLU A 98 -4.73 -7.57 -13.12
CA GLU A 98 -3.68 -7.17 -12.19
C GLU A 98 -3.14 -5.79 -12.59
N PRO A 99 -3.51 -4.70 -11.87
CA PRO A 99 -3.00 -3.39 -12.25
C PRO A 99 -1.53 -3.32 -11.84
N ASP A 100 -0.68 -2.76 -12.70
CA ASP A 100 0.75 -2.68 -12.40
C ASP A 100 1.00 -1.61 -11.33
N GLU A 101 1.75 -1.96 -10.29
CA GLU A 101 2.29 -1.02 -9.30
C GLU A 101 2.95 0.19 -9.96
N ASN A 102 3.64 0.00 -11.09
CA ASN A 102 4.31 1.08 -11.81
C ASN A 102 3.34 2.19 -12.27
N ASP A 103 2.10 1.84 -12.60
CA ASP A 103 1.07 2.83 -12.97
C ASP A 103 0.72 3.73 -11.79
N PHE A 104 0.62 3.15 -10.60
CA PHE A 104 0.39 3.90 -9.37
C PHE A 104 1.62 4.72 -8.98
N LEU A 105 2.83 4.16 -9.08
CA LEU A 105 4.07 4.88 -8.78
C LEU A 105 4.24 6.12 -9.68
N ALA A 106 3.91 6.00 -10.98
CA ALA A 106 4.02 7.10 -11.93
C ALA A 106 3.03 8.24 -11.64
N VAL A 107 1.81 7.92 -11.17
CA VAL A 107 0.76 8.91 -10.87
C VAL A 107 0.96 9.53 -9.48
N PHE A 108 1.23 8.70 -8.46
CA PHE A 108 1.24 9.13 -7.07
C PHE A 108 2.60 9.64 -6.59
N GLN A 109 3.71 9.26 -7.23
CA GLN A 109 5.07 9.64 -6.86
C GLN A 109 5.34 9.57 -5.34
N PRO A 110 5.11 8.42 -4.68
CA PRO A 110 5.17 8.30 -3.23
C PRO A 110 6.58 8.59 -2.66
N PRO A 111 6.69 9.37 -1.57
CA PRO A 111 7.98 9.84 -1.04
C PRO A 111 8.85 8.72 -0.44
N LEU A 112 8.23 7.61 -0.02
CA LEU A 112 8.93 6.49 0.63
C LEU A 112 9.43 5.44 -0.36
N ASN A 113 9.04 5.47 -1.63
CA ASN A 113 9.55 4.54 -2.63
C ASN A 113 10.93 5.00 -3.14
N THR A 114 11.96 4.17 -2.92
CA THR A 114 13.32 4.38 -3.44
C THR A 114 13.46 3.67 -4.77
N ASN A 115 13.77 4.40 -5.84
CA ASN A 115 13.85 3.94 -7.25
C ASN A 115 12.49 3.87 -7.95
N LEU A 116 11.94 5.03 -8.31
CA LEU A 116 10.94 5.11 -9.38
C LEU A 116 11.65 4.77 -10.69
N CYS A 117 11.69 3.49 -11.09
CA CYS A 117 12.14 3.14 -12.44
C CYS A 117 11.14 3.75 -13.44
N GLN A 118 11.53 4.87 -14.04
CA GLN A 118 10.77 5.63 -15.05
C GLN A 118 10.66 4.90 -16.40
N GLN A 119 10.70 3.56 -16.43
CA GLN A 119 10.46 2.82 -17.66
C GLN A 119 8.96 2.50 -17.75
N SER A 120 8.17 3.52 -18.07
CA SER A 120 6.77 3.32 -18.43
C SER A 120 6.71 2.48 -19.70
N LYS A 121 6.19 1.26 -19.58
CA LYS A 121 5.61 0.55 -20.72
C LYS A 121 4.48 1.41 -21.32
N PRO A 122 4.17 1.27 -22.63
CA PRO A 122 3.10 2.01 -23.26
C PRO A 122 1.76 1.84 -22.52
N TYR A 123 0.98 2.92 -22.53
CA TYR A 123 -0.27 3.15 -21.79
C TYR A 123 -1.20 1.93 -21.73
N GLY A 124 -1.36 1.36 -20.53
CA GLY A 124 -2.35 0.31 -20.23
C GLY A 124 -3.51 0.81 -19.36
N ASN A 125 -4.55 -0.02 -19.22
CA ASN A 125 -5.74 0.26 -18.40
C ASN A 125 -5.42 0.58 -16.92
N GLY A 126 -4.28 0.11 -16.40
CA GLY A 126 -3.87 0.36 -15.02
C GLY A 126 -3.60 1.84 -14.71
N ARG A 127 -3.05 2.62 -15.67
CA ARG A 127 -2.81 4.05 -15.48
C ARG A 127 -4.09 4.88 -15.40
N ILE A 128 -5.11 4.54 -16.18
CA ILE A 128 -6.44 5.19 -16.07
C ILE A 128 -7.01 4.98 -14.67
N LYS A 129 -6.94 3.74 -14.16
CA LYS A 129 -7.39 3.41 -12.81
C LYS A 129 -6.59 4.16 -11.73
N ALA A 130 -5.26 4.25 -11.88
CA ALA A 130 -4.41 5.01 -10.97
C ALA A 130 -4.79 6.50 -10.93
N VAL A 131 -5.02 7.13 -12.09
CA VAL A 131 -5.46 8.54 -12.17
C VAL A 131 -6.85 8.73 -11.54
N GLN A 132 -7.80 7.83 -11.81
CA GLN A 132 -9.13 7.90 -11.20
C GLN A 132 -9.07 7.82 -9.67
N ILE A 133 -8.23 6.93 -9.13
CA ILE A 133 -8.02 6.78 -7.69
C ILE A 133 -7.33 8.03 -7.12
N PHE A 134 -6.31 8.55 -7.79
CA PHE A 134 -5.62 9.77 -7.40
C PHE A 134 -6.58 10.97 -7.32
N ASN A 135 -7.41 11.15 -8.33
CA ASN A 135 -8.41 12.23 -8.35
C ASN A 135 -9.46 12.07 -7.25
N LYS A 136 -9.92 10.83 -6.98
CA LYS A 136 -10.85 10.57 -5.86
C LYS A 136 -10.28 10.95 -4.49
N ILE A 137 -8.98 10.74 -4.29
CA ILE A 137 -8.27 11.05 -3.04
C ILE A 137 -8.03 12.56 -2.88
N ASN A 138 -7.80 13.28 -3.98
CA ASN A 138 -7.42 14.70 -3.94
C ASN A 138 -8.58 15.69 -4.19
N ASN A 139 -9.66 15.30 -4.86
CA ASN A 139 -10.78 16.20 -5.23
C ASN A 139 -11.95 16.20 -4.25
N LYS A 140 -11.81 15.61 -3.06
CA LYS A 140 -12.74 15.86 -1.94
C LYS A 140 -12.24 17.07 -1.17
N GLN A 141 -12.43 18.25 -1.76
CA GLN A 141 -12.39 19.54 -1.05
C GLN A 141 -13.82 20.02 -0.84
#